data_AF-A0A7R7DTG5-F1
#
_entry.id   AF-A0A7R7DTG5-F1
#
_cell.length_a   1.000
_cell.length_b   1.000
_cell.length_c   1.000
_cell.angle_alpha   90.00
_cell.angle_beta   90.00
_cell.angle_gamma   90.00
#
_symmetry.space_group_name_H-M   'P 1'
#
loop_
_entity.id
_entity.type
_entity.pdbx_description
1 polymer ?
#
loop_
_entity_poly.entity_id
_entity_poly.type
_entity_poly.pdbx_seq_one_letter_code
_entity_poly.pdbx_strand_id
1 'polypeptide(L)' 'MVSAVYASGVLPLPGDQVPISPAVAPLAVRTDVLTVRWTQPCDTPGWAYLVGTWRDGRPGRVMIWLDRIVVRRRC' A
#
# COMPACT_ATOMS: atom_id res chain seq x y z
N MET A 1 2.42 -11.16 -10.74
CA MET A 1 3.10 -11.35 -9.45
C MET A 1 2.71 -10.18 -8.56
N VAL A 2 2.06 -10.44 -7.44
CA VAL A 2 1.38 -9.40 -6.66
C VAL A 2 2.11 -9.21 -5.33
N SER A 3 2.74 -8.05 -5.14
CA SER A 3 3.64 -7.75 -4.02
C SER A 3 2.88 -7.25 -2.79
N ALA A 4 3.10 -7.85 -1.62
CA ALA A 4 2.55 -7.51 -0.30
C ALA A 4 3.20 -6.27 0.35
N VAL A 5 2.52 -5.58 1.27
CA VAL A 5 3.04 -4.50 2.15
C VAL A 5 2.38 -4.67 3.50
N TYR A 6 3.15 -4.83 4.55
CA TYR A 6 2.62 -4.84 5.90
C TYR A 6 2.36 -3.39 6.38
N ALA A 7 1.10 -2.95 6.39
CA ALA A 7 0.71 -1.69 7.03
C ALA A 7 0.20 -2.01 8.44
N SER A 8 1.03 -1.80 9.46
CA SER A 8 0.61 -1.98 10.85
C SER A 8 -0.37 -0.87 11.24
N GLY A 9 -1.66 -1.16 11.11
CA GLY A 9 -2.72 -0.57 11.95
C GLY A 9 -3.55 0.57 11.37
N VAL A 10 -3.24 1.13 10.19
CA VAL A 10 -4.06 2.18 9.57
C VAL A 10 -4.05 2.03 8.06
N LEU A 11 -5.22 2.08 7.42
CA LEU A 11 -5.33 2.11 5.97
C LEU A 11 -4.80 3.45 5.45
N PRO A 12 -3.79 3.47 4.56
CA PRO A 12 -3.30 4.71 3.96
C PRO A 12 -4.39 5.45 3.21
N LEU A 13 -4.43 6.77 3.36
CA LEU A 13 -5.37 7.67 2.70
C LEU A 13 -4.78 8.22 1.39
N PRO A 14 -5.63 8.74 0.48
CA PRO A 14 -5.14 9.52 -0.66
C PRO A 14 -4.22 10.66 -0.21
N GLY A 15 -3.01 10.70 -0.78
CA GLY A 15 -1.94 11.64 -0.45
C GLY A 15 -0.88 11.07 0.48
N ASP A 16 -1.14 9.96 1.18
CA ASP A 16 -0.16 9.35 2.09
C ASP A 16 1.03 8.81 1.30
N GLN A 17 2.23 9.01 1.86
CA GLN A 17 3.47 8.47 1.33
C GLN A 17 3.83 7.20 2.10
N VAL A 18 3.79 6.06 1.41
CA VAL A 18 4.05 4.75 1.99
C VAL A 18 5.42 4.25 1.52
N PRO A 19 6.42 4.15 2.41
CA PRO A 19 7.69 3.53 2.07
C PRO A 19 7.51 2.02 1.89
N ILE A 20 7.91 1.53 0.72
CA ILE A 20 7.88 0.13 0.33
C ILE A 20 9.30 -0.40 0.39
N SER A 21 9.52 -1.52 1.09
CA SER A 21 10.83 -2.14 1.19
C SER A 21 10.74 -3.66 0.99
N PRO A 22 11.85 -4.35 0.64
CA PRO A 22 11.86 -5.81 0.44
C PRO A 22 11.48 -6.62 1.70
N ALA A 23 11.76 -6.09 2.89
CA ALA A 23 11.33 -6.70 4.15
C ALA A 23 9.79 -6.73 4.31
N VAL A 24 9.11 -5.90 3.53
CA VAL A 24 7.68 -5.62 3.60
C VAL A 24 6.96 -6.19 2.36
N ALA A 25 7.70 -6.40 1.26
CA ALA A 25 7.26 -6.98 -0.01
C ALA A 25 8.26 -8.07 -0.47
N PRO A 26 7.98 -9.38 -0.29
CA PRO A 26 8.98 -10.42 -0.47
C PRO A 26 9.55 -10.59 -1.88
N LEU A 27 8.98 -9.96 -2.93
CA LEU A 27 9.47 -10.08 -4.30
C LEU A 27 9.23 -8.79 -5.12
N ALA A 28 10.30 -8.39 -5.83
CA ALA A 28 10.34 -7.47 -6.98
C ALA A 28 10.12 -5.96 -6.76
N VAL A 29 10.03 -5.45 -5.54
CA VAL A 29 9.97 -3.99 -5.31
C VAL A 29 11.30 -3.49 -4.77
N ARG A 30 11.99 -2.63 -5.53
CA ARG A 30 13.10 -1.84 -4.99
C ARG A 30 12.58 -0.99 -3.83
N THR A 31 13.40 -0.71 -2.83
CA THR A 31 13.03 0.23 -1.77
C THR A 31 12.64 1.57 -2.40
N ASP A 32 11.38 1.96 -2.28
CA ASP A 32 10.84 3.19 -2.89
C ASP A 32 9.62 3.69 -2.11
N VAL A 33 9.09 4.86 -2.47
CA VAL A 33 7.92 5.48 -1.83
C VAL A 33 6.76 5.56 -2.82
N LEU A 34 5.61 5.03 -2.41
CA LEU A 34 4.36 5.15 -3.15
C LEU A 34 3.52 6.27 -2.54
N THR A 35 3.16 7.28 -3.35
CA THR A 35 2.12 8.24 -2.98
C THR A 35 0.76 7.65 -3.32
N VAL A 36 -0.04 7.36 -2.30
CA VAL A 36 -1.34 6.70 -2.45
C VAL A 36 -2.34 7.65 -3.10
N ARG A 37 -3.07 7.18 -4.12
CA ARG A 37 -4.20 7.91 -4.70
C ARG A 37 -5.53 7.33 -4.25
N TRP A 38 -5.63 6.01 -4.17
CA TRP A 38 -6.77 5.31 -3.58
C TRP A 38 -6.38 3.89 -3.16
N THR A 39 -7.26 3.26 -2.39
CA THR A 39 -7.15 1.87 -1.97
C THR A 39 -8.20 1.03 -2.69
N GLN A 40 -7.81 -0.11 -3.23
CA GLN A 40 -8.69 -1.06 -3.90
C GLN A 40 -8.79 -2.35 -3.05
N PRO A 41 -9.99 -2.94 -2.88
CA PRO A 41 -10.13 -4.23 -2.18
C PRO A 41 -9.38 -5.35 -2.91
N CYS A 42 -8.85 -6.31 -2.16
CA CYS A 42 -8.29 -7.55 -2.70
C CYS A 42 -9.24 -8.71 -2.38
N ASP A 43 -9.36 -9.68 -3.29
CA ASP A 43 -10.19 -10.87 -3.08
C ASP A 43 -9.64 -11.77 -1.97
N THR A 44 -8.35 -11.63 -1.62
CA THR A 44 -7.75 -12.35 -0.51
C THR A 44 -8.09 -11.64 0.81
N PRO A 45 -8.78 -12.30 1.76
CA PRO A 45 -9.14 -11.69 3.03
C PRO A 45 -7.93 -11.12 3.77
N GLY A 46 -8.08 -9.94 4.35
CA GLY A 46 -6.99 -9.24 5.04
C GLY A 46 -6.01 -8.51 4.11
N TRP A 47 -6.22 -8.55 2.79
CA TRP A 47 -5.39 -7.82 1.82
C TRP A 47 -6.15 -6.67 1.17
N ALA A 48 -5.41 -5.63 0.76
CA ALA A 48 -5.89 -4.55 -0.10
C ALA A 48 -4.80 -4.15 -1.09
N TYR A 49 -5.13 -3.36 -2.10
CA TYR A 49 -4.16 -2.77 -3.01
C TYR A 49 -4.06 -1.27 -2.74
N LEU A 50 -2.85 -0.77 -2.53
CA LEU A 50 -2.56 0.64 -2.68
C LEU A 50 -2.29 0.92 -4.15
N VAL A 51 -3.03 1.87 -4.71
CA VAL A 51 -2.84 2.36 -6.06
C VAL A 51 -2.42 3.81 -5.99
N GLY A 52 -1.34 4.14 -6.68
CA GLY A 52 -0.68 5.41 -6.49
C GLY A 52 0.35 5.74 -7.56
N THR A 53 1.23 6.67 -7.21
CA THR A 53 2.34 7.11 -8.05
C THR A 53 3.64 6.91 -7.28
N TRP A 54 4.59 6.22 -7.89
CA TRP A 54 5.95 6.07 -7.36
C TRP A 54 6.68 7.41 -7.37
N ARG A 55 7.79 7.49 -6.63
CA ARG A 55 8.62 8.71 -6.59
C ARG A 55 9.13 9.13 -7.97
N ASP A 56 9.37 8.17 -8.86
CA ASP A 56 9.80 8.41 -10.25
C ASP A 56 8.66 8.88 -11.19
N GLY A 57 7.46 9.08 -10.65
CA GLY A 57 6.28 9.54 -11.38
C GLY A 57 5.50 8.44 -12.08
N ARG A 58 5.97 7.18 -12.06
CA ARG A 58 5.27 6.06 -12.69
C ARG A 58 4.07 5.62 -11.87
N PRO A 59 2.98 5.17 -12.52
CA PRO A 59 1.87 4.54 -11.80
C PRO A 59 2.35 3.28 -11.08
N GLY A 60 1.86 3.09 -9.86
CA GLY A 60 2.25 1.99 -8.98
C GLY A 60 1.05 1.31 -8.35
N ARG A 61 1.16 -0.01 -8.18
CA ARG A 61 0.20 -0.82 -7.43
C ARG A 61 0.94 -1.81 -6.56
N VAL A 62 0.63 -1.81 -5.27
CA VAL A 62 1.21 -2.74 -4.30
C VAL A 62 0.08 -3.31 -3.45
N MET A 63 0.03 -4.64 -3.34
CA MET A 63 -0.88 -5.33 -2.43
C MET A 63 -0.34 -5.17 -1.01
N ILE A 64 -1.21 -5.05 -0.01
CA ILE A 64 -0.86 -4.73 1.37
C ILE A 64 -1.66 -5.62 2.31
N TRP A 65 -1.01 -6.19 3.33
CA TRP A 65 -1.69 -6.87 4.42
C TRP A 65 -2.19 -5.84 5.42
N LEU A 66 -3.45 -5.98 5.78
CA LEU A 66 -4.16 -5.16 6.75
C LEU A 66 -4.37 -6.00 8.00
N ASP A 67 -3.47 -5.88 8.97
CA ASP A 67 -3.63 -6.55 10.27
C ASP A 67 -4.79 -5.95 11.09
N ARG A 68 -5.02 -4.63 10.95
CA ARG A 68 -6.19 -3.93 11.51
C ARG A 68 -6.60 -2.77 10.60
N ILE A 69 -7.90 -2.64 10.33
CA ILE A 69 -8.47 -1.51 9.58
C ILE A 69 -8.92 -0.44 10.58
N VAL A 70 -8.07 0.55 10.85
CA VAL A 70 -8.51 1.78 11.53
C VAL A 70 -8.93 2.78 10.45
N VAL A 71 -10.24 2.94 10.27
CA VAL A 71 -10.80 3.94 9.36
C VAL A 71 -10.69 5.32 10.02
N ARG A 72 -9.73 6.13 9.58
CA ARG A 72 -9.67 7.55 9.96
C ARG A 72 -10.81 8.29 9.27
N ARG A 73 -11.87 8.63 10.00
CA ARG A 73 -12.86 9.60 9.53
C ARG A 73 -12.23 10.99 9.62
N ARG A 74 -12.16 11.72 8.50
CA ARG A 74 -11.89 13.17 8.56
C ARG A 74 -13.11 13.81 9.21
N CYS A 75 -12.90 14.46 10.36
CA CYS A 75 -13.85 15.43 10.92
C CYS A 75 -13.75 16.74 10.13
#